data_AF-A0A520C9M0-F1
#
_entry.id   AF-A0A520C9M0-F1
#
_cell.length_a   1.000
_cell.length_b   1.000
_cell.length_c   1.000
_cell.angle_alpha   90.00
_cell.angle_beta   90.00
_cell.angle_gamma   90.00
#
_symmetry.space_group_name_H-M   'P 1'
#
loop_
_entity.id
_entity.type
_entity.pdbx_description
1 polymer ?
#
loop_
_entity_poly.entity_id
_entity_poly.type
_entity_poly.pdbx_seq_one_letter_code
_entity_poly.pdbx_strand_id
1 'polypeptide(L)'
;MPKRVALNKVITSKVGSLKNIYFDSQIEELADHNAIVDYGLNKSLKFLYHQYFQISNLDSADLTRSYQKEVNRVKKIYKIKSSSPAERYYELYSLGAQYKDKGFIEYLLANESNLSNDPLDLFNIGYIFIDTFKDRESAIKYYRQSIAVSVSKKAPKQAFNAYSWLGSLYSDEKNYKKSFSILQEGYQRNGSYMLLYQAARLAEHDKSLIITSKQYLIDIIKNYHGSDLELFGVNIDKIRAYQKKLQ
;
A
#
# COMPACT_ATOMS: atom_id res chain seq x y z
N MET A 1 -9.57 29.29 19.58
CA MET A 1 -9.88 27.93 20.06
C MET A 1 -11.37 27.55 20.01
N PRO A 2 -12.35 28.38 20.42
CA PRO A 2 -13.76 27.96 20.55
C PRO A 2 -14.42 27.46 19.25
N LYS A 3 -14.18 28.14 18.12
CA LYS A 3 -14.69 27.73 16.80
C LYS A 3 -14.15 26.37 16.34
N ARG A 4 -12.93 26.00 16.76
CA ARG A 4 -12.28 24.72 16.39
C ARG A 4 -12.86 23.55 17.18
N VAL A 5 -13.09 23.72 18.47
CA VAL A 5 -13.73 22.72 19.34
C VAL A 5 -15.18 22.50 18.94
N ALA A 6 -15.91 23.57 18.60
CA ALA A 6 -17.28 23.48 18.11
C ALA A 6 -17.37 22.70 16.79
N LEU A 7 -16.48 22.98 15.82
CA LEU A 7 -16.46 22.28 14.55
C LEU A 7 -16.09 20.79 14.73
N ASN A 8 -15.10 20.48 15.59
CA ASN A 8 -14.73 19.10 15.88
C ASN A 8 -15.87 18.30 16.54
N LYS A 9 -16.63 18.93 17.46
CA LYS A 9 -17.83 18.33 18.04
C LYS A 9 -18.91 18.06 16.99
N VAL A 10 -19.12 18.98 16.05
CA VAL A 10 -20.08 18.79 14.94
C VAL A 10 -19.65 17.64 14.01
N ILE A 11 -18.36 17.59 13.64
CA ILE A 11 -17.82 16.50 12.81
C ILE A 11 -17.92 15.16 13.55
N THR A 12 -17.50 15.11 14.81
CA THR A 12 -17.52 13.87 15.62
C THR A 12 -18.95 13.37 15.82
N SER A 13 -19.90 14.26 16.09
CA SER A 13 -21.33 13.93 16.21
C SER A 13 -21.89 13.36 14.91
N LYS A 14 -21.57 13.97 13.77
CA LYS A 14 -22.03 13.52 12.44
C LYS A 14 -21.35 12.23 11.96
N VAL A 15 -20.09 12.02 12.31
CA VAL A 15 -19.34 10.79 12.01
C VAL A 15 -19.80 9.64 12.91
N GLY A 16 -20.04 9.90 14.20
CA GLY A 16 -20.54 8.91 15.16
C GLY A 16 -21.93 8.35 14.85
N SER A 17 -22.75 9.09 14.09
CA SER A 17 -24.03 8.58 13.57
C SER A 17 -23.90 7.60 12.39
N LEU A 18 -22.72 7.45 11.80
CA LEU A 18 -22.43 6.48 10.74
C LEU A 18 -22.09 5.12 11.37
N LYS A 19 -23.12 4.38 11.78
CA LYS A 19 -23.08 3.16 12.61
C LYS A 19 -22.10 2.04 12.22
N ASN A 20 -21.43 2.10 11.07
CA ASN A 20 -20.58 1.03 10.55
C ASN A 20 -19.10 1.40 10.36
N ILE A 21 -18.65 2.58 10.81
CA ILE A 21 -17.23 2.95 10.77
C ILE A 21 -16.70 2.79 12.20
N TYR A 22 -16.16 1.61 12.50
CA TYR A 22 -15.41 1.34 13.73
C TYR A 22 -14.37 2.47 13.99
N PHE A 23 -14.42 3.10 15.15
CA PHE A 23 -13.49 2.84 16.27
C PHE A 23 -13.63 3.91 17.37
N ASP A 24 -13.65 3.42 18.62
CA ASP A 24 -13.24 4.20 19.79
C ASP A 24 -11.78 4.62 19.62
N SER A 25 -11.51 5.92 19.67
CA SER A 25 -10.17 6.42 19.98
C SER A 25 -10.30 7.82 20.56
N GLN A 26 -9.90 7.95 21.81
CA GLN A 26 -9.72 9.22 22.49
C GLN A 26 -8.56 9.95 21.80
N ILE A 27 -8.80 11.15 21.27
CA ILE A 27 -7.68 12.04 20.95
C ILE A 27 -7.06 12.36 22.30
N GLU A 28 -5.84 11.88 22.55
CA GLU A 28 -5.11 12.22 23.77
C GLU A 28 -5.06 13.74 23.92
N GLU A 29 -5.26 14.21 25.16
CA GLU A 29 -5.32 15.63 25.50
C GLU A 29 -4.05 16.41 25.11
N LEU A 30 -2.98 15.68 24.77
CA LEU A 30 -1.65 16.15 24.38
C LEU A 30 -1.37 16.07 22.86
N ALA A 31 -2.34 15.70 22.02
CA ALA A 31 -2.15 15.64 20.57
C ALA A 31 -1.77 17.02 20.02
N ASP A 32 -0.68 17.09 19.25
CA ASP A 32 -0.20 18.37 18.71
C ASP A 32 -1.18 18.96 17.68
N HIS A 33 -0.94 20.23 17.30
CA HIS A 33 -1.81 20.94 16.37
C HIS A 33 -2.00 20.20 15.04
N ASN A 34 -0.96 19.54 14.53
CA ASN A 34 -0.98 18.83 13.26
C ASN A 34 -1.75 17.52 13.39
N ALA A 35 -1.58 16.77 14.49
CA ALA A 35 -2.32 15.55 14.77
C ALA A 35 -3.84 15.79 14.88
N ILE A 36 -4.26 16.85 15.58
CA ILE A 36 -5.69 17.22 15.70
C ILE A 36 -6.25 17.65 14.35
N VAL A 37 -5.45 18.35 13.55
CA VAL A 37 -5.83 18.85 12.24
C VAL A 37 -5.94 17.72 11.23
N ASP A 38 -4.97 16.80 11.19
CA ASP A 38 -4.95 15.68 10.27
C ASP A 38 -6.06 14.69 10.60
N TYR A 39 -6.24 14.37 11.88
CA TYR A 39 -7.34 13.53 12.33
C TYR A 39 -8.72 14.14 12.06
N GLY A 40 -8.90 15.44 12.36
CA GLY A 40 -10.16 16.15 12.13
C GLY A 40 -10.46 16.36 10.64
N LEU A 41 -9.44 16.64 9.83
CA LEU A 41 -9.55 16.76 8.37
C LEU A 41 -9.89 15.40 7.77
N ASN A 42 -9.19 14.32 8.13
CA ASN A 42 -9.48 12.98 7.61
C ASN A 42 -10.89 12.49 7.97
N LYS A 43 -11.36 12.77 9.19
CA LYS A 43 -12.76 12.48 9.55
C LYS A 43 -13.76 13.30 8.75
N SER A 44 -13.47 14.59 8.52
CA SER A 44 -14.32 15.44 7.69
C SER A 44 -14.35 14.98 6.23
N LEU A 45 -13.21 14.57 5.70
CA LEU A 45 -13.05 14.07 4.34
C LEU A 45 -13.75 12.74 4.13
N LYS A 46 -13.61 11.81 5.07
CA LYS A 46 -14.36 10.55 5.10
C LYS A 46 -15.86 10.79 5.22
N PHE A 47 -16.28 11.71 6.08
CA PHE A 47 -17.69 12.11 6.22
C PHE A 47 -18.24 12.68 4.90
N LEU A 48 -17.54 13.63 4.29
CA LEU A 48 -17.95 14.26 3.05
C LEU A 48 -18.03 13.23 1.94
N TYR A 49 -17.01 12.40 1.76
CA TYR A 49 -17.03 11.34 0.76
C TYR A 49 -18.19 10.37 0.98
N HIS A 50 -18.41 9.90 2.21
CA HIS A 50 -19.53 9.01 2.54
C HIS A 50 -20.89 9.67 2.25
N GLN A 51 -21.05 10.94 2.65
CA GLN A 51 -22.25 11.71 2.35
C GLN A 51 -22.45 11.86 0.84
N TYR A 52 -21.43 12.26 0.08
CA TYR A 52 -21.57 12.42 -1.37
C TYR A 52 -21.83 11.09 -2.09
N PHE A 53 -21.20 9.99 -1.67
CA PHE A 53 -21.44 8.66 -2.25
C PHE A 53 -22.83 8.12 -1.91
N GLN A 54 -23.38 8.43 -0.73
CA GLN A 54 -24.73 8.00 -0.34
C GLN A 54 -25.85 8.92 -0.85
N ILE A 55 -25.56 10.20 -1.11
CA ILE A 55 -26.58 11.22 -1.37
C ILE A 55 -26.78 11.48 -2.88
N SER A 56 -25.94 10.98 -3.78
CA SER A 56 -25.91 11.58 -5.12
C SER A 56 -25.79 10.64 -6.32
N ASN A 57 -26.60 10.93 -7.32
CA ASN A 57 -26.44 10.58 -8.73
C ASN A 57 -25.30 11.40 -9.39
N LEU A 58 -24.30 11.87 -8.63
CA LEU A 58 -23.20 12.66 -9.18
C LEU A 58 -22.16 11.72 -9.79
N ASP A 59 -21.56 12.13 -10.90
CA ASP A 59 -20.43 11.39 -11.48
C ASP A 59 -19.16 11.54 -10.61
N SER A 60 -18.17 10.68 -10.85
CA SER A 60 -16.91 10.65 -10.09
C SER A 60 -16.14 11.99 -10.13
N ALA A 61 -16.31 12.81 -11.16
CA ALA A 61 -15.64 14.10 -11.28
C ALA A 61 -16.25 15.15 -10.35
N ASP A 62 -17.57 15.17 -10.20
CA ASP A 62 -18.27 16.06 -9.27
C ASP A 62 -18.03 15.69 -7.80
N LEU A 63 -17.98 14.38 -7.50
CA LEU A 63 -17.56 13.87 -6.20
C LEU A 63 -16.17 14.40 -5.83
N THR A 64 -15.23 14.33 -6.78
CA THR A 64 -13.85 14.75 -6.55
C THR A 64 -13.69 16.26 -6.43
N ARG A 65 -14.41 17.05 -7.25
CA ARG A 65 -14.37 18.52 -7.15
C ARG A 65 -14.92 18.99 -5.81
N SER A 66 -16.00 18.39 -5.35
CA SER A 66 -16.61 18.66 -4.06
C SER A 66 -15.66 18.31 -2.92
N TYR A 67 -15.02 17.15 -3.00
CA TYR A 67 -13.97 16.73 -2.10
C TYR A 67 -12.82 17.75 -2.03
N GLN A 68 -12.23 18.12 -3.16
CA GLN A 68 -11.09 19.04 -3.23
C GLN A 68 -11.43 20.43 -2.67
N LYS A 69 -12.64 20.92 -2.97
CA LYS A 69 -13.14 22.19 -2.46
C LYS A 69 -13.20 22.20 -0.94
N GLU A 70 -13.72 21.12 -0.35
CA GLU A 70 -13.83 21.02 1.10
C GLU A 70 -12.48 20.78 1.80
N VAL A 71 -11.56 19.99 1.21
CA VAL A 71 -10.15 19.92 1.67
C VAL A 71 -9.55 21.32 1.76
N ASN A 72 -9.67 22.09 0.68
CA ASN A 72 -9.12 23.44 0.60
C ASN A 72 -9.76 24.38 1.64
N ARG A 73 -11.06 24.23 1.88
CA ARG A 73 -11.80 24.98 2.89
C ARG A 73 -11.28 24.67 4.29
N VAL A 74 -11.09 23.40 4.64
CA VAL A 74 -10.55 23.00 5.95
C VAL A 74 -9.10 23.48 6.10
N LYS A 75 -8.25 23.32 5.08
CA LYS A 75 -6.88 23.86 5.08
C LYS A 75 -6.84 25.35 5.41
N LYS A 76 -7.74 26.14 4.79
CA LYS A 76 -7.88 27.58 5.04
C LYS A 76 -8.32 27.89 6.47
N ILE A 77 -9.30 27.16 7.02
CA ILE A 77 -9.81 27.35 8.39
C ILE A 77 -8.73 27.08 9.43
N TYR A 78 -7.97 26.01 9.26
CA TYR A 78 -6.95 25.60 10.23
C TYR A 78 -5.60 26.28 10.01
N LYS A 79 -5.45 27.10 8.96
CA LYS A 79 -4.19 27.76 8.56
C LYS A 79 -3.05 26.75 8.38
N ILE A 80 -3.39 25.58 7.84
CA ILE A 80 -2.42 24.54 7.50
C ILE A 80 -1.53 25.11 6.40
N LYS A 81 -0.29 25.48 6.72
CA LYS A 81 0.75 25.67 5.71
C LYS A 81 0.92 24.29 5.08
N SER A 82 0.66 24.17 3.78
CA SER A 82 0.57 22.89 3.07
C SER A 82 1.56 21.86 3.60
N SER A 83 1.08 20.89 4.40
CA SER A 83 1.77 19.60 4.43
C SER A 83 1.65 19.06 3.01
N SER A 84 2.72 18.47 2.49
CA SER A 84 2.76 17.97 1.12
C SER A 84 1.48 17.16 0.88
N PRO A 85 0.73 17.41 -0.21
CA PRO A 85 -0.43 16.62 -0.54
C PRO A 85 -0.16 15.10 -0.49
N ALA A 86 1.12 14.71 -0.68
CA ALA A 86 1.64 13.35 -0.57
C ALA A 86 1.15 12.55 0.64
N GLU A 87 1.08 13.14 1.84
CA GLU A 87 0.75 12.39 3.08
C GLU A 87 -0.71 11.93 3.17
N ARG A 88 -1.61 12.44 2.31
CA ARG A 88 -3.08 12.21 2.42
C ARG A 88 -3.69 11.42 1.26
N TYR A 89 -2.88 11.03 0.26
CA TYR A 89 -3.41 10.35 -0.93
C TYR A 89 -3.73 8.88 -0.70
N TYR A 90 -2.95 8.18 0.13
CA TYR A 90 -3.26 6.79 0.46
C TYR A 90 -4.65 6.62 1.09
N GLU A 91 -5.04 7.53 1.99
CA GLU A 91 -6.36 7.49 2.62
C GLU A 91 -7.49 7.72 1.62
N LEU A 92 -7.25 8.53 0.59
CA LEU A 92 -8.17 8.74 -0.50
C LEU A 92 -8.30 7.53 -1.42
N TYR A 93 -7.18 6.91 -1.78
CA TYR A 93 -7.23 5.67 -2.56
C TYR A 93 -7.91 4.56 -1.78
N SER A 94 -7.63 4.46 -0.46
CA SER A 94 -8.29 3.50 0.44
C SER A 94 -9.79 3.74 0.52
N LEU A 95 -10.21 5.00 0.46
CA LEU A 95 -11.61 5.37 0.42
C LEU A 95 -12.26 4.96 -0.92
N GLY A 96 -11.64 5.32 -2.05
CA GLY A 96 -12.08 4.81 -3.36
C GLY A 96 -12.18 3.29 -3.40
N ALA A 97 -11.22 2.59 -2.77
CA ALA A 97 -11.21 1.14 -2.67
C ALA A 97 -12.37 0.60 -1.81
N GLN A 98 -12.63 1.21 -0.65
CA GLN A 98 -13.74 0.86 0.23
C GLN A 98 -15.09 0.91 -0.48
N TYR A 99 -15.29 1.89 -1.36
CA TYR A 99 -16.51 2.04 -2.15
C TYR A 99 -16.44 1.40 -3.54
N LYS A 100 -15.32 0.76 -3.87
CA LYS A 100 -15.06 0.17 -5.19
C LYS A 100 -15.25 1.16 -6.35
N ASP A 101 -14.86 2.42 -6.14
CA ASP A 101 -14.88 3.47 -7.15
C ASP A 101 -13.51 3.60 -7.83
N LYS A 102 -13.34 2.85 -8.91
CA LYS A 102 -12.11 2.85 -9.72
C LYS A 102 -11.88 4.22 -10.39
N GLY A 103 -12.95 4.85 -10.88
CA GLY A 103 -12.89 6.12 -11.59
C GLY A 103 -12.41 7.26 -10.70
N PHE A 104 -12.82 7.26 -9.43
CA PHE A 104 -12.29 8.18 -8.42
C PHE A 104 -10.78 8.04 -8.24
N ILE A 105 -10.29 6.80 -8.07
CA ILE A 105 -8.85 6.54 -7.90
C ILE A 105 -8.07 6.93 -9.16
N GLU A 106 -8.54 6.55 -10.35
CA GLU A 106 -7.91 6.90 -11.63
C GLU A 106 -7.85 8.42 -11.85
N TYR A 107 -8.92 9.14 -11.48
CA TYR A 107 -8.94 10.60 -11.54
C TYR A 107 -7.91 11.23 -10.60
N LEU A 108 -7.83 10.76 -9.35
CA LEU A 108 -6.84 11.25 -8.39
C LEU A 108 -5.42 11.07 -8.95
N LEU A 109 -5.11 9.87 -9.44
CA LEU A 109 -3.80 9.53 -10.02
C LEU A 109 -3.47 10.38 -11.26
N ALA A 110 -4.47 10.75 -12.07
CA ALA A 110 -4.27 11.59 -13.27
C ALA A 110 -4.03 13.07 -12.94
N ASN A 111 -4.55 13.56 -11.82
CA ASN A 111 -4.49 14.98 -11.44
C ASN A 111 -3.43 15.29 -10.37
N GLU A 112 -2.72 14.26 -9.91
CA GLU A 112 -1.59 14.44 -9.01
C GLU A 112 -0.34 14.85 -9.78
N SER A 113 0.04 16.13 -9.61
CA SER A 113 1.26 16.70 -10.20
C SER A 113 2.55 16.02 -9.73
N ASN A 114 2.49 15.24 -8.65
CA ASN A 114 3.56 14.40 -8.14
C ASN A 114 2.96 13.09 -7.63
N LEU A 115 2.49 12.24 -8.55
CA LEU A 115 2.16 10.84 -8.26
C LEU A 115 3.23 10.29 -7.32
N SER A 116 2.80 9.76 -6.16
CA SER A 116 3.66 9.66 -4.98
C SER A 116 5.08 9.21 -5.34
N ASN A 117 6.05 10.12 -5.12
CA ASN A 117 7.46 9.76 -5.19
C ASN A 117 7.81 8.83 -4.01
N ASP A 118 6.86 8.36 -3.22
CA ASP A 118 7.04 7.32 -2.21
C ASP A 118 6.80 5.93 -2.81
N PRO A 119 7.81 5.04 -2.78
CA PRO A 119 7.63 3.65 -3.19
C PRO A 119 6.51 2.90 -2.48
N LEU A 120 6.26 3.19 -1.20
CA LEU A 120 5.25 2.49 -0.41
C LEU A 120 3.83 2.85 -0.89
N ASP A 121 3.59 4.12 -1.21
CA ASP A 121 2.31 4.55 -1.77
C ASP A 121 2.06 3.91 -3.13
N LEU A 122 3.06 3.89 -4.01
CA LEU A 122 2.98 3.23 -5.31
C LEU A 122 2.69 1.73 -5.16
N PHE A 123 3.35 1.07 -4.21
CA PHE A 123 3.05 -0.32 -3.88
C PHE A 123 1.60 -0.48 -3.42
N ASN A 124 1.14 0.36 -2.50
CA ASN A 124 -0.20 0.33 -1.94
C ASN A 124 -1.30 0.58 -2.99
N ILE A 125 -1.06 1.49 -3.94
CA ILE A 125 -1.93 1.70 -5.09
C ILE A 125 -2.01 0.40 -5.92
N GLY A 126 -0.87 -0.22 -6.22
CA GLY A 126 -0.84 -1.49 -6.93
C GLY A 126 -1.62 -2.60 -6.21
N TYR A 127 -1.50 -2.66 -4.88
CA TYR A 127 -2.26 -3.57 -4.03
C TYR A 127 -3.77 -3.32 -4.12
N ILE A 128 -4.22 -2.06 -4.09
CA ILE A 128 -5.64 -1.70 -4.25
C ILE A 128 -6.18 -2.19 -5.60
N PHE A 129 -5.45 -1.96 -6.69
CA PHE A 129 -5.88 -2.38 -8.03
C PHE A 129 -6.07 -3.89 -8.14
N ILE A 130 -5.16 -4.69 -7.59
CA ILE A 130 -5.34 -6.15 -7.60
C ILE A 130 -6.40 -6.61 -6.59
N ASP A 131 -6.39 -6.11 -5.36
CA ASP A 131 -7.25 -6.64 -4.30
C ASP A 131 -8.71 -6.24 -4.50
N THR A 132 -8.96 -4.96 -4.76
CA THR A 132 -10.33 -4.42 -4.88
C THR A 132 -10.90 -4.59 -6.28
N PHE A 133 -10.11 -4.28 -7.31
CA PHE A 133 -10.61 -4.18 -8.69
C PHE A 133 -10.26 -5.38 -9.56
N LYS A 134 -9.39 -6.28 -9.08
CA LYS A 134 -8.82 -7.39 -9.88
C LYS A 134 -8.15 -6.89 -11.16
N ASP A 135 -7.71 -5.62 -11.18
CA ASP A 135 -7.02 -4.99 -12.30
C ASP A 135 -5.53 -5.27 -12.19
N ARG A 136 -5.14 -6.38 -12.83
CA ARG A 136 -3.77 -6.84 -12.82
C ARG A 136 -2.80 -5.92 -13.57
N GLU A 137 -3.24 -5.34 -14.69
CA GLU A 137 -2.37 -4.49 -15.51
C GLU A 137 -1.97 -3.23 -14.74
N SER A 138 -2.94 -2.58 -14.10
CA SER A 138 -2.69 -1.44 -13.21
C SER A 138 -1.81 -1.84 -12.02
N ALA A 139 -2.07 -2.99 -11.38
CA ALA A 139 -1.24 -3.47 -10.28
C ALA A 139 0.24 -3.65 -10.68
N ILE A 140 0.49 -4.30 -11.83
CA ILE A 140 1.85 -4.47 -12.38
C ILE A 140 2.51 -3.12 -12.65
N LYS A 141 1.78 -2.18 -13.26
CA LYS A 141 2.29 -0.83 -13.54
C LYS A 141 2.78 -0.16 -12.26
N TYR A 142 1.95 -0.14 -11.21
CA TYR A 142 2.28 0.53 -9.96
C TYR A 142 3.36 -0.17 -9.14
N TYR A 143 3.40 -1.52 -9.11
CA TYR A 143 4.52 -2.25 -8.53
C TYR A 143 5.85 -1.95 -9.23
N ARG A 144 5.86 -1.84 -10.56
CA ARG A 144 7.07 -1.45 -11.31
C ARG A 144 7.50 -0.02 -11.04
N GLN A 145 6.55 0.90 -10.90
CA GLN A 145 6.85 2.28 -10.49
C GLN A 145 7.45 2.32 -9.07
N SER A 146 6.87 1.58 -8.12
CA SER A 146 7.41 1.46 -6.75
C SER A 146 8.88 0.98 -6.75
N ILE A 147 9.19 -0.05 -7.55
CA ILE A 147 10.56 -0.55 -7.74
C ILE A 147 11.46 0.55 -8.32
N ALA A 148 11.03 1.20 -9.41
CA ALA A 148 11.82 2.23 -10.09
C ALA A 148 12.15 3.42 -9.16
N VAL A 149 11.18 3.88 -8.37
CA VAL A 149 11.36 4.96 -7.40
C VAL A 149 12.27 4.53 -6.25
N SER A 150 12.15 3.28 -5.77
CA SER A 150 13.06 2.75 -4.73
C SER A 150 14.50 2.74 -5.21
N VAL A 151 14.72 2.35 -6.47
CA VAL A 151 16.05 2.32 -7.09
C VAL A 151 16.60 3.73 -7.28
N SER A 152 15.80 4.67 -7.80
CA SER A 152 16.23 6.05 -8.02
C SER A 152 16.59 6.76 -6.71
N LYS A 153 15.88 6.46 -5.63
CA LYS A 153 16.14 6.96 -4.27
C LYS A 153 17.30 6.27 -3.55
N LYS A 154 17.95 5.28 -4.18
CA LYS A 154 18.99 4.43 -3.54
C LYS A 154 18.50 3.77 -2.25
N ALA A 155 17.21 3.46 -2.18
CA ALA A 155 16.56 2.80 -1.04
C ALA A 155 15.97 1.44 -1.47
N PRO A 156 16.78 0.51 -2.03
CA PRO A 156 16.26 -0.71 -2.65
C PRO A 156 15.48 -1.63 -1.69
N LYS A 157 15.72 -1.52 -0.38
CA LYS A 157 14.95 -2.25 0.64
C LYS A 157 13.46 -1.88 0.64
N GLN A 158 13.10 -0.65 0.23
CA GLN A 158 11.70 -0.23 0.11
C GLN A 158 10.95 -0.95 -1.01
N ALA A 159 11.66 -1.54 -1.97
CA ALA A 159 11.06 -2.28 -3.08
C ALA A 159 10.68 -3.73 -2.72
N PHE A 160 10.97 -4.22 -1.50
CA PHE A 160 10.73 -5.61 -1.12
C PHE A 160 9.30 -6.07 -1.41
N ASN A 161 8.31 -5.32 -0.93
CA ASN A 161 6.89 -5.64 -1.13
C ASN A 161 6.54 -5.67 -2.62
N ALA A 162 6.99 -4.69 -3.40
CA ALA A 162 6.71 -4.62 -4.83
C ALA A 162 7.32 -5.80 -5.61
N TYR A 163 8.55 -6.22 -5.29
CA TYR A 163 9.15 -7.42 -5.90
C TYR A 163 8.39 -8.69 -5.52
N SER A 164 8.05 -8.85 -4.24
CA SER A 164 7.35 -10.03 -3.74
C SER A 164 5.97 -10.20 -4.40
N TRP A 165 5.16 -9.14 -4.40
CA TRP A 165 3.82 -9.15 -4.98
C TRP A 165 3.85 -9.25 -6.51
N LEU A 166 4.77 -8.57 -7.18
CA LEU A 166 4.95 -8.73 -8.62
C LEU A 166 5.36 -10.16 -8.98
N GLY A 167 6.24 -10.78 -8.20
CA GLY A 167 6.58 -12.20 -8.31
C GLY A 167 5.35 -13.09 -8.18
N SER A 168 4.53 -12.86 -7.15
CA SER A 168 3.27 -13.60 -6.94
C SER A 168 2.33 -13.48 -8.15
N LEU A 169 2.13 -12.28 -8.68
CA LEU A 169 1.25 -12.05 -9.84
C LEU A 169 1.65 -12.82 -11.10
N TYR A 170 2.95 -13.11 -11.29
CA TYR A 170 3.40 -13.96 -12.39
C TYR A 170 3.31 -15.45 -12.05
N SER A 171 3.50 -15.81 -10.78
CA SER A 171 3.29 -17.18 -10.31
C SER A 171 1.82 -17.61 -10.45
N ASP A 172 0.88 -16.71 -10.14
CA ASP A 172 -0.56 -16.96 -10.27
C ASP A 172 -0.98 -17.24 -11.72
N GLU A 173 -0.26 -16.66 -12.70
CA GLU A 173 -0.41 -16.97 -14.13
C GLU A 173 0.39 -18.18 -14.59
N LYS A 174 0.99 -18.94 -13.67
CA LYS A 174 1.90 -20.06 -13.95
C LYS A 174 3.13 -19.65 -14.77
N ASN A 175 3.46 -18.36 -14.80
CA ASN A 175 4.68 -17.86 -15.41
C ASN A 175 5.83 -17.90 -14.38
N TYR A 176 6.16 -19.11 -13.95
CA TYR A 176 7.11 -19.35 -12.85
C TYR A 176 8.52 -18.86 -13.18
N LYS A 177 8.96 -18.94 -14.44
CA LYS A 177 10.27 -18.41 -14.85
C LYS A 177 10.35 -16.88 -14.71
N LYS A 178 9.30 -16.16 -15.08
CA LYS A 178 9.25 -14.70 -14.91
C LYS A 178 9.12 -14.30 -13.44
N SER A 179 8.29 -15.02 -12.69
CA SER A 179 8.19 -14.86 -11.23
C SER A 179 9.55 -15.04 -10.56
N PHE A 180 10.26 -16.13 -10.89
CA PHE A 180 11.60 -16.44 -10.38
C PHE A 180 12.59 -15.32 -10.70
N SER A 181 12.64 -14.87 -11.95
CA SER A 181 13.53 -13.78 -12.37
C SER A 181 13.29 -12.49 -11.60
N ILE A 182 12.02 -12.15 -11.31
CA ILE A 182 11.65 -10.93 -10.58
C ILE A 182 12.06 -11.03 -9.11
N LEU A 183 11.80 -12.17 -8.47
CA LEU A 183 12.19 -12.41 -7.07
C LEU A 183 13.72 -12.44 -6.92
N GLN A 184 14.43 -13.05 -7.87
CA GLN A 184 15.90 -13.06 -7.92
C GLN A 184 16.47 -11.65 -8.07
N GLU A 185 15.93 -10.84 -8.99
CA GLU A 185 16.34 -9.44 -9.14
C GLU A 185 16.11 -8.66 -7.85
N GLY A 186 14.96 -8.86 -7.21
CA GLY A 186 14.64 -8.25 -5.92
C GLY A 186 15.67 -8.59 -4.85
N TYR A 187 16.00 -9.87 -4.68
CA TYR A 187 17.06 -10.31 -3.75
C TYR A 187 18.41 -9.64 -4.07
N GLN A 188 18.83 -9.62 -5.34
CA GLN A 188 20.10 -9.01 -5.75
C GLN A 188 20.19 -7.52 -5.39
N ARG A 189 19.05 -6.81 -5.37
CA ARG A 189 19.03 -5.38 -5.04
C ARG A 189 18.86 -5.08 -3.55
N ASN A 190 18.04 -5.85 -2.85
CA ASN A 190 17.67 -5.55 -1.46
C ASN A 190 18.30 -6.47 -0.41
N GLY A 191 18.87 -7.60 -0.82
CA GLY A 191 19.49 -8.59 0.06
C GLY A 191 18.51 -9.42 0.90
N SER A 192 17.20 -9.39 0.58
CA SER A 192 16.16 -10.09 1.32
C SER A 192 16.17 -11.58 1.01
N TYR A 193 16.55 -12.39 2.00
CA TYR A 193 16.49 -13.84 1.90
C TYR A 193 15.05 -14.34 1.80
N MET A 194 14.06 -13.56 2.22
CA MET A 194 12.66 -13.87 1.97
C MET A 194 12.31 -13.92 0.48
N LEU A 195 12.80 -13.00 -0.34
CA LEU A 195 12.61 -13.08 -1.80
C LEU A 195 13.31 -14.29 -2.40
N LEU A 196 14.51 -14.59 -1.92
CA LEU A 196 15.27 -15.75 -2.36
C LEU A 196 14.56 -17.07 -2.00
N TYR A 197 13.96 -17.13 -0.81
CA TYR A 197 13.15 -18.24 -0.36
C TYR A 197 11.88 -18.40 -1.21
N GLN A 198 11.16 -17.30 -1.49
CA GLN A 198 10.00 -17.30 -2.39
C GLN A 198 10.38 -17.82 -3.79
N ALA A 199 11.52 -17.38 -4.34
CA ALA A 199 12.01 -17.86 -5.63
C ALA A 199 12.28 -19.38 -5.59
N ALA A 200 12.93 -19.87 -4.53
CA ALA A 200 13.23 -21.30 -4.38
C ALA A 200 11.97 -22.18 -4.26
N ARG A 201 10.88 -21.64 -3.74
CA ARG A 201 9.58 -22.35 -3.65
C ARG A 201 8.91 -22.56 -5.01
N LEU A 202 9.26 -21.79 -6.03
CA LEU A 202 8.70 -21.98 -7.37
C LEU A 202 9.10 -23.33 -8.00
N ALA A 203 10.16 -23.98 -7.49
CA ALA A 203 10.52 -25.35 -7.88
C ALA A 203 9.44 -26.40 -7.51
N GLU A 204 8.50 -26.09 -6.62
CA GLU A 204 7.32 -26.93 -6.36
C GLU A 204 6.43 -27.05 -7.61
N HIS A 205 6.50 -26.07 -8.51
CA HIS A 205 5.63 -25.97 -9.69
C HIS A 205 6.38 -26.10 -11.02
N ASP A 206 7.66 -25.71 -11.08
CA ASP A 206 8.50 -25.82 -12.27
C ASP A 206 9.82 -26.55 -11.94
N LYS A 207 9.90 -27.82 -12.35
CA LYS A 207 11.06 -28.69 -12.10
C LYS A 207 12.36 -28.16 -12.71
N SER A 208 12.29 -27.29 -13.74
CA SER A 208 13.49 -26.69 -14.32
C SER A 208 14.21 -25.75 -13.36
N LEU A 209 13.54 -25.30 -12.29
CA LEU A 209 14.10 -24.41 -11.26
C LEU A 209 14.77 -25.17 -10.10
N ILE A 210 14.70 -26.50 -10.04
CA ILE A 210 15.15 -27.30 -8.88
C ILE A 210 16.62 -27.07 -8.55
N ILE A 211 17.51 -27.08 -9.55
CA ILE A 211 18.97 -26.96 -9.33
C ILE A 211 19.29 -25.61 -8.68
N THR A 212 18.82 -24.51 -9.27
CA THR A 212 19.05 -23.17 -8.74
C THR A 212 18.37 -22.97 -7.38
N SER A 213 17.15 -23.49 -7.21
CA SER A 213 16.41 -23.40 -5.95
C SER A 213 17.12 -24.14 -4.81
N LYS A 214 17.73 -25.29 -5.08
CA LYS A 214 18.57 -26.00 -4.10
C LYS A 214 19.76 -25.14 -3.65
N GLN A 215 20.43 -24.48 -4.60
CA GLN A 215 21.55 -23.58 -4.27
C GLN A 215 21.09 -22.42 -3.38
N TYR A 216 19.95 -21.81 -3.71
CA TYR A 216 19.36 -20.74 -2.90
C TYR A 216 19.04 -21.18 -1.47
N LEU A 217 18.48 -22.37 -1.28
CA LEU A 217 18.22 -22.91 0.06
C LEU A 217 19.51 -23.17 0.84
N ILE A 218 20.59 -23.63 0.17
CA ILE A 218 21.91 -23.78 0.80
C ILE A 218 22.42 -22.42 1.28
N ASP A 219 22.34 -21.40 0.42
CA ASP A 219 22.82 -20.05 0.73
C ASP A 219 22.01 -19.42 1.87
N ILE A 220 20.69 -19.62 1.88
CA ILE A 220 19.81 -19.21 2.97
C ILE A 220 20.21 -19.89 4.28
N ILE A 221 20.41 -21.21 4.29
CA ILE A 221 20.75 -21.97 5.50
C ILE A 221 22.09 -21.51 6.08
N LYS A 222 23.09 -21.24 5.23
CA LYS A 222 24.40 -20.72 5.65
C LYS A 222 24.30 -19.35 6.30
N ASN A 223 23.36 -18.52 5.87
CA ASN A 223 23.22 -17.13 6.30
C ASN A 223 21.97 -16.89 7.18
N TYR A 224 21.36 -17.95 7.70
CA TYR A 224 20.05 -17.88 8.36
C TYR A 224 20.02 -16.89 9.53
N HIS A 225 21.03 -16.90 10.39
CA HIS A 225 21.14 -16.00 11.55
C HIS A 225 21.44 -14.54 11.20
N GLY A 226 21.62 -14.21 9.92
CA GLY A 226 21.70 -12.84 9.40
C GLY A 226 20.57 -12.53 8.41
N SER A 227 19.55 -13.38 8.33
CA SER A 227 18.46 -13.26 7.36
C SER A 227 17.24 -12.54 7.93
N ASP A 228 16.40 -12.02 7.06
CA ASP A 228 15.11 -11.41 7.39
C ASP A 228 13.99 -12.44 7.57
N LEU A 229 14.27 -13.74 7.40
CA LEU A 229 13.27 -14.81 7.38
C LEU A 229 12.51 -14.99 8.69
N GLU A 230 13.15 -14.72 9.82
CA GLU A 230 12.51 -14.79 11.14
C GLU A 230 11.38 -13.77 11.28
N LEU A 231 11.53 -12.59 10.69
CA LEU A 231 10.49 -11.55 10.65
C LEU A 231 9.25 -12.00 9.88
N PHE A 232 9.42 -12.95 8.95
CA PHE A 232 8.34 -13.56 8.16
C PHE A 232 7.87 -14.92 8.71
N GLY A 233 8.32 -15.32 9.90
CA GLY A 233 7.93 -16.59 10.53
C GLY A 233 8.42 -17.85 9.80
N VAL A 234 9.47 -17.72 8.98
CA VAL A 234 10.12 -18.83 8.28
C VAL A 234 11.29 -19.32 9.12
N ASN A 235 11.14 -20.48 9.76
CA ASN A 235 12.21 -21.07 10.57
C ASN A 235 13.19 -21.92 9.75
N ILE A 236 14.41 -22.09 10.28
CA ILE A 236 15.46 -22.87 9.62
C ILE A 236 15.06 -24.32 9.34
N ASP A 237 14.24 -24.92 10.21
CA ASP A 237 13.82 -26.32 10.07
C ASP A 237 12.86 -26.52 8.88
N LYS A 238 11.95 -25.57 8.62
CA LYS A 238 11.11 -25.57 7.41
C LYS A 238 11.98 -25.51 6.16
N ILE A 239 13.01 -24.68 6.16
CA ILE A 239 13.92 -24.50 5.02
C ILE A 239 14.70 -25.80 4.75
N ARG A 240 15.25 -26.42 5.81
CA ARG A 240 15.95 -27.71 5.73
C ARG A 240 15.02 -28.84 5.26
N ALA A 241 13.79 -28.89 5.77
CA ALA A 241 12.80 -29.87 5.33
C ALA A 241 12.46 -29.70 3.85
N TYR A 242 12.25 -28.46 3.40
CA TYR A 242 11.97 -28.16 2.00
C TYR A 242 13.17 -28.50 1.09
N GLN A 243 14.40 -28.18 1.51
CA GLN A 243 15.61 -28.56 0.79
C GLN A 243 15.72 -30.07 0.58
N LYS A 244 15.40 -30.88 1.61
CA LYS A 244 15.37 -32.34 1.51
C LYS A 244 14.28 -32.83 0.54
N LYS A 245 13.10 -32.19 0.52
CA LYS A 245 12.01 -32.54 -0.40
C LYS A 245 12.39 -32.36 -1.87
N LEU A 246 13.30 -31.43 -2.18
CA LEU A 246 13.76 -31.23 -3.56
C LEU A 246 14.78 -32.29 -4.02
N GLN A 247 15.29 -33.16 -3.14
CA GLN A 247 16.25 -34.24 -3.47
C GLN A 247 15.65 -35.24 -4.46
#